data_AF-A0A498CGR2-F1
#
_entry.id   AF-A0A498CGR2-F1
#
_cell.length_a   1.000
_cell.length_b   1.000
_cell.length_c   1.000
_cell.angle_alpha   90.00
_cell.angle_beta   90.00
_cell.angle_gamma   90.00
#
_symmetry.space_group_name_H-M   'P 1'
#
loop_
_entity.id
_entity.type
_entity.pdbx_description
1 polymer ?
#
loop_
_entity_poly.entity_id
_entity_poly.type
_entity_poly.pdbx_seq_one_letter_code
_entity_poly.pdbx_strand_id
1 'polypeptide(L)'
;MADENGETRRQRNERFGEKSPDVEVPMEGAHVWDWFWALSARRRSGPEALTFADVGEWQRLVMVDLLPQEVEMLMAMDDQYLRAVREDQDAARARALESQNNGSR
;
A
#
# COMPACT_ATOMS: atom_id res chain seq x y z
N MET A 1 3.25 -2.56 4.60
CA MET A 1 2.99 -2.29 6.03
C MET A 1 3.64 -3.39 6.85
N ALA A 2 4.27 -3.04 7.97
CA ALA A 2 4.83 -4.02 8.91
C ALA A 2 3.73 -4.49 9.87
N ASP A 3 3.78 -5.76 10.29
CA ASP A 3 2.87 -6.31 11.29
C ASP A 3 3.18 -5.79 12.71
N GLU A 4 2.47 -6.31 13.71
CA GLU A 4 2.67 -5.99 15.14
C GLU A 4 4.10 -6.30 15.64
N ASN A 5 4.86 -7.13 14.91
CA ASN A 5 6.26 -7.47 15.18
C ASN A 5 7.25 -6.66 14.34
N GLY A 6 6.79 -5.70 13.52
CA GLY A 6 7.63 -4.93 12.62
C GLY A 6 8.03 -5.67 11.33
N GLU A 7 7.49 -6.86 11.06
CA GLU A 7 7.82 -7.69 9.90
C GLU A 7 6.88 -7.40 8.72
N THR A 8 7.46 -7.13 7.54
CA THR A 8 6.69 -7.01 6.30
C THR A 8 6.26 -8.38 5.79
N ARG A 9 5.16 -8.44 5.03
CA ARG A 9 4.71 -9.68 4.38
C ARG A 9 5.78 -10.32 3.50
N ARG A 10 6.62 -9.53 2.83
CA ARG A 10 7.77 -10.02 2.05
C ARG A 10 8.81 -10.72 2.93
N GLN A 11 9.23 -10.08 4.03
CA GLN A 11 10.18 -10.68 4.98
C GLN A 11 9.64 -11.97 5.60
N ARG A 12 8.34 -11.99 5.92
CA ARG A 12 7.68 -13.19 6.42
C ARG A 12 7.66 -14.29 5.35
N ASN A 13 7.27 -13.97 4.12
CA ASN A 13 7.24 -14.93 3.02
C ASN A 13 8.63 -15.52 2.76
N GLU A 14 9.69 -14.71 2.79
CA GLU A 14 11.08 -15.16 2.72
C GLU A 14 11.42 -16.15 3.85
N ARG A 15 10.97 -15.89 5.09
CA ARG A 15 11.16 -16.81 6.23
C ARG A 15 10.47 -18.18 6.02
N PHE A 16 9.32 -18.20 5.38
CA PHE A 16 8.56 -19.42 5.10
C PHE A 16 8.84 -20.02 3.70
N GLY A 17 9.80 -19.46 2.95
CA GLY A 17 10.16 -19.94 1.62
C GLY A 17 9.13 -19.65 0.53
N GLU A 18 8.15 -18.79 0.78
CA GLU A 18 7.22 -18.30 -0.23
C GLU A 18 7.87 -17.17 -1.04
N LYS A 19 7.88 -17.30 -2.37
CA LYS A 19 8.37 -16.22 -3.23
C LYS A 19 7.35 -15.10 -3.30
N SER A 20 7.74 -13.90 -2.86
CA SER A 20 7.07 -12.68 -3.29
C SER A 20 7.39 -12.42 -4.76
N PRO A 21 6.42 -11.90 -5.55
CA PRO A 21 6.68 -11.54 -6.94
C PRO A 21 7.74 -10.45 -7.02
N ASP A 22 8.64 -10.57 -8.00
CA ASP A 22 9.54 -9.49 -8.35
C ASP A 22 8.73 -8.36 -9.00
N VAL A 23 8.97 -7.13 -8.55
CA VAL A 23 8.28 -5.94 -9.05
C VAL A 23 9.20 -5.26 -10.05
N GLU A 24 8.90 -5.40 -11.33
CA GLU A 24 9.52 -4.62 -12.39
C GLU A 24 8.65 -3.40 -12.67
N VAL A 25 9.10 -2.22 -12.22
CA VAL A 25 8.44 -0.95 -12.56
C VAL A 25 9.03 -0.43 -13.87
N PRO A 26 8.23 -0.16 -14.90
CA PRO A 26 8.71 0.47 -16.13
C PRO A 26 9.41 1.79 -15.82
N MET A 27 10.52 2.06 -16.48
CA MET A 27 11.36 3.24 -16.21
C MET A 27 10.56 4.54 -16.38
N GLU A 28 9.65 4.55 -17.34
CA GLU A 28 8.76 5.67 -17.68
C GLU A 28 7.74 5.99 -16.59
N GLY A 29 7.48 5.06 -15.66
CA GLY A 29 6.55 5.23 -14.54
C GLY A 29 7.22 5.20 -13.17
N ALA A 30 8.55 5.08 -13.11
CA ALA A 30 9.29 4.94 -11.86
C ALA A 30 9.10 6.15 -10.94
N HIS A 31 9.02 7.35 -11.49
CA HIS A 31 8.79 8.56 -10.69
C HIS A 31 7.39 8.59 -10.07
N VAL A 32 6.36 8.14 -10.78
CA VAL A 32 4.98 8.05 -10.25
C VAL A 32 4.95 7.05 -9.08
N TRP A 33 5.72 5.97 -9.19
CA TRP A 33 5.88 5.00 -8.11
C TRP A 33 6.45 5.63 -6.84
N ASP A 34 7.54 6.39 -6.97
CA ASP A 34 8.15 7.10 -5.85
C ASP A 34 7.21 8.15 -5.24
N TRP A 35 6.50 8.89 -6.08
CA TRP A 35 5.51 9.89 -5.65
C TRP A 35 4.36 9.26 -4.87
N PHE A 36 3.85 8.13 -5.34
CA PHE A 36 2.79 7.39 -4.64
C PHE A 36 3.21 7.03 -3.21
N TRP A 37 4.43 6.52 -3.03
CA TRP A 37 4.92 6.17 -1.70
C TRP A 37 5.15 7.39 -0.81
N ALA A 38 5.66 8.49 -1.38
CA ALA A 38 5.84 9.74 -0.66
C ALA A 38 4.49 10.30 -0.14
N LEU A 39 3.45 10.27 -0.97
CA LEU A 39 2.08 10.65 -0.59
C LEU A 39 1.49 9.70 0.45
N SER A 40 1.59 8.39 0.20
CA SER A 40 1.00 7.35 1.05
C SER A 40 1.59 7.32 2.45
N ALA A 41 2.88 7.61 2.60
CA ALA A 41 3.55 7.70 3.90
C ALA A 41 3.04 8.83 4.80
N ARG A 42 2.26 9.79 4.27
CA ARG A 42 1.72 10.93 5.02
C ARG A 42 0.29 10.73 5.52
N ARG A 43 -0.35 9.60 5.21
CA ARG A 43 -1.70 9.30 5.69
C ARG A 43 -1.73 9.22 7.22
N ARG A 44 -2.69 9.92 7.81
CA ARG A 44 -2.74 10.17 9.26
C ARG A 44 -3.36 9.01 10.03
N SER A 45 -4.33 8.33 9.45
CA SER A 45 -5.01 7.18 10.06
C SER A 45 -5.64 6.27 9.01
N GLY A 46 -5.38 4.96 9.14
CA GLY A 46 -6.03 3.93 8.32
C GLY A 46 -5.75 4.03 6.81
N PRO A 47 -6.33 3.10 6.02
CA PRO A 47 -6.34 3.17 4.57
C PRO A 47 -7.42 4.18 4.12
N GLU A 48 -7.20 5.47 4.38
CA GLU A 48 -7.94 6.55 3.72
C GLU A 48 -7.41 6.74 2.30
N ALA A 49 -8.33 6.98 1.37
CA ALA A 49 -7.98 7.22 -0.02
C ALA A 49 -7.36 8.60 -0.18
N LEU A 50 -6.35 8.69 -1.04
CA LEU A 50 -5.86 9.97 -1.53
C LEU A 50 -6.98 10.65 -2.31
N THR A 51 -7.18 11.92 -2.04
CA THR A 51 -8.10 12.75 -2.81
C THR A 51 -7.36 13.51 -3.90
N PHE A 52 -8.09 13.97 -4.93
CA PHE A 52 -7.55 14.92 -5.90
C PHE A 52 -7.04 16.21 -5.24
N ALA A 53 -7.62 16.61 -4.11
CA ALA A 53 -7.14 17.75 -3.35
C ALA A 53 -5.76 17.44 -2.74
N ASP A 54 -5.54 16.27 -2.16
CA ASP A 54 -4.23 15.88 -1.62
C ASP A 54 -3.14 15.91 -2.70
N VAL A 55 -3.44 15.38 -3.89
CA VAL A 55 -2.50 15.39 -5.03
C VAL A 55 -2.27 16.81 -5.53
N GLY A 56 -3.32 17.62 -5.65
CA GLY A 56 -3.23 19.01 -6.12
C GLY A 56 -2.50 19.93 -5.14
N GLU A 57 -2.67 19.73 -3.83
CA GLU A 57 -1.90 20.43 -2.79
C GLU A 57 -0.43 20.01 -2.82
N TRP A 58 -0.18 18.69 -2.90
CA TRP A 58 1.16 18.14 -2.96
C TRP A 58 1.93 18.68 -4.16
N GLN A 59 1.38 18.59 -5.38
CA GLN A 59 2.06 19.04 -6.60
C GLN A 59 2.49 20.52 -6.48
N ARG A 60 1.63 21.35 -5.88
CA ARG A 60 1.91 22.78 -5.70
C ARG A 60 3.00 23.02 -4.65
N LEU A 61 3.00 22.25 -3.57
CA LEU A 61 3.99 22.39 -2.49
C LEU A 61 5.37 21.90 -2.91
N VAL A 62 5.43 20.83 -3.70
CA VAL A 62 6.69 20.25 -4.18
C VAL A 62 7.14 20.81 -5.54
N MET A 63 6.33 21.69 -6.13
CA MET A 63 6.57 22.30 -7.45
C MET A 63 6.80 21.24 -8.54
N VAL A 64 5.97 20.21 -8.55
CA VAL A 64 5.95 19.17 -9.58
C VAL A 64 4.75 19.42 -10.49
N ASP A 65 4.99 19.50 -11.79
CA ASP A 65 3.94 19.62 -12.79
C ASP A 65 3.45 18.23 -13.19
N LEU A 66 2.33 17.80 -12.61
CA LEU A 66 1.74 16.50 -12.91
C LEU A 66 0.99 16.51 -14.23
N LEU A 67 1.24 15.50 -15.05
CA LEU A 67 0.43 15.21 -16.23
C LEU A 67 -0.92 14.58 -15.82
N PRO A 68 -1.99 14.77 -16.61
CA PRO A 68 -3.28 14.13 -16.34
C PRO A 68 -3.17 12.61 -16.16
N GLN A 69 -2.36 11.95 -16.98
CA GLN A 69 -2.14 10.50 -16.92
C GLN A 69 -1.44 10.08 -15.63
N GLU A 70 -0.54 10.91 -15.09
CA GLU A 70 0.15 10.62 -13.83
C GLU A 70 -0.81 10.77 -12.65
N VAL A 71 -1.72 11.75 -12.70
CA VAL A 71 -2.80 11.87 -11.71
C VAL A 71 -3.69 10.62 -11.75
N GLU A 72 -4.11 10.19 -12.94
CA GLU A 72 -4.90 8.95 -13.11
C GLU A 72 -4.15 7.72 -12.56
N MET A 73 -2.85 7.61 -12.85
CA MET A 73 -2.00 6.55 -12.31
C MET A 73 -1.92 6.58 -10.79
N LEU A 74 -1.71 7.74 -10.17
CA LEU A 74 -1.66 7.88 -8.71
C LEU A 74 -2.98 7.43 -8.05
N MET A 75 -4.13 7.77 -8.64
CA MET A 75 -5.44 7.34 -8.15
C MET A 75 -5.63 5.82 -8.31
N ALA A 76 -5.28 5.28 -9.48
CA ALA A 76 -5.38 3.84 -9.73
C ALA A 76 -4.46 3.02 -8.82
N MET A 77 -3.25 3.51 -8.56
CA MET A 77 -2.32 2.90 -7.61
C MET A 77 -2.88 2.89 -6.19
N ASP A 78 -3.53 3.99 -5.77
CA ASP A 78 -4.17 4.07 -4.47
C ASP A 78 -5.33 3.06 -4.32
N ASP A 79 -6.20 2.97 -5.32
CA ASP A 79 -7.30 2.00 -5.31
C ASP A 79 -6.79 0.55 -5.12
N GLN A 80 -5.72 0.18 -5.83
CA GLN A 80 -5.11 -1.16 -5.68
C GLN A 80 -4.45 -1.34 -4.32
N TYR A 81 -3.78 -0.32 -3.80
CA TYR A 81 -3.19 -0.36 -2.47
C TYR A 81 -4.25 -0.56 -1.39
N LEU A 82 -5.34 0.21 -1.42
CA LEU A 82 -6.44 0.11 -0.44
C LEU A 82 -7.10 -1.27 -0.51
N ARG A 83 -7.29 -1.81 -1.72
CA ARG A 83 -7.80 -3.16 -1.91
C ARG A 83 -6.89 -4.20 -1.25
N ALA A 84 -5.58 -4.16 -1.54
CA ALA A 84 -4.60 -5.09 -0.98
C ALA A 84 -4.53 -4.99 0.55
N VAL A 85 -4.60 -3.78 1.11
CA VAL A 85 -4.64 -3.57 2.57
C VAL A 85 -5.90 -4.18 3.19
N ARG A 86 -7.07 -4.00 2.58
CA ARG A 86 -8.32 -4.61 3.07
C ARG A 86 -8.25 -6.13 3.03
N GLU A 87 -7.77 -6.70 1.92
CA GLU A 87 -7.59 -8.15 1.79
C GLU A 87 -6.64 -8.71 2.87
N ASP A 88 -5.54 -8.00 3.18
CA ASP A 88 -4.61 -8.43 4.24
C ASP A 88 -5.22 -8.31 5.64
N GLN A 89 -5.99 -7.24 5.91
CA GLN A 89 -6.72 -7.06 7.17
C GLN A 89 -7.80 -8.13 7.36
N ASP A 90 -8.55 -8.48 6.32
CA ASP A 90 -9.56 -9.54 6.36
C ASP A 90 -8.92 -10.90 6.61
N ALA A 91 -7.81 -11.19 5.92
CA ALA A 91 -7.04 -12.41 6.14
C ALA A 91 -6.46 -12.49 7.57
N ALA A 92 -6.01 -11.36 8.13
CA ALA A 92 -5.50 -11.31 9.50
C ALA A 92 -6.62 -11.54 10.53
N ARG A 93 -7.80 -10.92 10.31
CA ARG A 93 -8.99 -11.11 11.15
C ARG A 93 -9.48 -12.56 11.14
N ALA A 94 -9.57 -13.18 9.97
CA ALA A 94 -9.98 -14.59 9.85
C ALA A 94 -9.05 -15.52 10.64
N ARG A 95 -7.72 -15.35 10.50
CA ARG A 95 -6.72 -16.12 11.25
C ARG A 95 -6.83 -15.92 12.77
N ALA A 96 -7.11 -14.70 13.23
CA ALA A 96 -7.29 -14.41 14.64
C ALA A 96 -8.57 -15.06 15.23
N LEU A 97 -9.63 -15.20 14.44
CA LEU A 97 -10.85 -15.91 14.82
C LEU A 97 -10.62 -17.44 14.88
N GLU A 98 -9.89 -17.99 13.90
CA GLU A 98 -9.54 -19.42 13.87
C GLU A 98 -8.67 -19.84 15.06
N SER A 99 -7.66 -19.04 15.42
CA SER A 99 -6.79 -19.35 16.57
C SER A 99 -7.53 -19.31 17.90
N GLN A 100 -8.49 -18.38 18.07
CA GLN A 100 -9.37 -18.33 19.25
C GLN A 100 -10.28 -19.55 19.34
N ASN A 101 -10.85 -20.00 18.22
CA ASN A 101 -11.70 -21.18 18.18
C ASN A 101 -10.93 -22.49 18.47
N ASN A 102 -9.66 -22.58 18.06
CA ASN A 102 -8.87 -23.80 18.21
C ASN A 102 -8.17 -23.92 19.58
N GLY A 103 -7.99 -22.80 20.31
CA GLY A 103 -7.46 -22.77 21.68
C GLY A 103 -8.51 -23.00 22.78
N SER A 104 -9.78 -23.20 22.41
CA SER A 104 -10.91 -23.41 23.34
C SER A 104 -11.37 -24.88 23.40
N ARG A 105 -10.49 -25.83 23.08
CA ARG A 105 -10.67 -27.30 23.22
C ARG A 105 -9.55 -27.89 24.07
#